data_AF-A0A933N1H5-F1
#
_entry.id   AF-A0A933N1H5-F1
#
_cell.length_a   1.000
_cell.length_b   1.000
_cell.length_c   1.000
_cell.angle_alpha   90.00
_cell.angle_beta   90.00
_cell.angle_gamma   90.00
#
_symmetry.space_group_name_H-M   'P 1'
#
loop_
_entity.id
_entity.type
_entity.pdbx_description
1 polymer ?
#
loop_
_entity_poly.entity_id
_entity_poly.type
_entity_poly.pdbx_seq_one_letter_code
_entity_poly.pdbx_strand_id
1 'polypeptide(L)'
;MIAIDILYLVDRLEALLSKGWRVPLTAKTMIDEDEFLDIVDQMRIAIPEEIKLAKKMQQDRERVLAQTQEEAARILNLAKEDSARLVNEHSVVKAAQQRALEVEQQAKAEASAIRAGADQYATQVLTEIQGRLEQIATQVAGLQTQVYNGVSYISEQRGVVEAPSSIDQNVS
;
A
#
# COMPACT_ATOMS: atom_id res chain seq x y z
N MET A 1 -43.75 -46.60 9.05
CA MET A 1 -43.17 -47.95 9.18
C MET A 1 -42.10 -47.83 10.24
N ILE A 2 -42.39 -48.29 11.46
CA ILE A 2 -41.41 -48.25 12.55
C ILE A 2 -40.32 -49.25 12.15
N ALA A 3 -39.08 -48.80 11.98
CA ALA A 3 -37.98 -49.70 11.70
C ALA A 3 -37.88 -50.68 12.87
N ILE A 4 -38.09 -51.96 12.60
CA ILE A 4 -37.91 -53.01 13.60
C ILE A 4 -36.39 -53.12 13.78
N ASP A 5 -35.89 -52.65 14.91
CA ASP A 5 -34.47 -52.67 15.26
C ASP A 5 -33.99 -54.12 15.40
N ILE A 6 -32.83 -54.44 14.82
CA ILE A 6 -32.18 -55.74 15.02
C ILE A 6 -32.09 -56.08 16.50
N LEU A 7 -31.81 -55.10 17.37
CA LEU A 7 -31.70 -55.31 18.81
C LEU A 7 -33.03 -55.79 19.41
N TYR A 8 -34.15 -55.22 18.96
CA TYR A 8 -35.48 -55.68 19.38
C TYR A 8 -35.80 -57.10 18.92
N LEU A 9 -35.36 -57.50 17.73
CA LEU A 9 -35.52 -58.87 17.23
C LEU A 9 -34.66 -59.87 18.01
N VAL A 10 -33.45 -59.46 18.38
CA VAL A 10 -32.56 -60.26 19.24
C VAL A 10 -33.16 -60.41 20.64
N ASP A 11 -33.66 -59.33 21.23
CA ASP A 11 -34.33 -59.37 22.55
C ASP A 11 -35.57 -60.27 22.51
N ARG A 12 -36.35 -60.22 21.43
CA ARG A 12 -37.53 -61.08 21.23
C ARG A 12 -37.15 -62.55 21.08
N LEU A 13 -36.05 -62.84 20.37
CA LEU A 13 -35.50 -64.19 20.22
C LEU A 13 -35.00 -64.73 21.57
N GLU A 14 -34.31 -63.90 22.35
CA GLU A 14 -33.85 -64.24 23.70
C GLU A 14 -35.02 -64.48 24.66
N ALA A 15 -36.07 -63.67 24.57
CA ALA A 15 -37.30 -63.86 25.33
C ALA A 15 -38.01 -65.18 24.97
N LEU A 16 -38.04 -65.57 23.69
CA LEU A 16 -38.58 -66.85 23.24
C LEU A 16 -37.76 -68.02 23.83
N LEU A 17 -36.43 -67.92 23.78
CA LEU A 17 -35.53 -68.95 24.29
C LEU A 17 -35.62 -69.11 25.81
N SER A 18 -35.81 -68.01 26.55
CA SER A 18 -35.92 -68.02 28.02
C SER A 18 -37.27 -68.57 28.51
N LYS A 19 -38.35 -68.40 27.74
CA LYS A 19 -39.69 -68.93 28.04
C LYS A 19 -39.86 -70.41 27.70
N GLY A 20 -38.99 -70.95 26.83
CA GLY A 20 -39.08 -72.34 26.40
C GLY A 20 -38.91 -73.36 27.52
N TRP A 21 -39.66 -74.46 27.47
CA TRP A 21 -39.60 -75.50 28.48
C TRP A 21 -38.28 -76.28 28.34
N ARG A 22 -37.41 -76.21 29.36
CA ARG A 22 -36.22 -77.07 29.46
C ARG A 22 -36.60 -78.53 29.71
N VAL A 23 -36.14 -79.42 28.84
CA VAL A 23 -36.41 -80.85 28.95
C VAL A 23 -35.47 -81.48 29.99
N PRO A 24 -35.99 -82.08 31.08
CA PRO A 24 -35.16 -82.64 32.16
C PRO A 24 -34.22 -83.75 31.63
N LEU A 25 -33.01 -83.83 32.20
CA LEU A 25 -31.93 -84.74 31.77
C LEU A 25 -31.35 -84.44 30.37
N THR A 26 -31.71 -83.32 29.73
CA THR A 26 -31.12 -82.89 28.45
C THR A 26 -30.73 -81.41 28.47
N ALA A 27 -29.83 -81.00 27.56
CA ALA A 27 -29.50 -79.59 27.34
C ALA A 27 -30.47 -78.90 26.34
N LYS A 28 -31.60 -79.53 26.00
CA LYS A 28 -32.53 -79.04 24.97
C LYS A 28 -33.65 -78.19 25.59
N THR A 29 -34.00 -77.11 24.91
CA THR A 29 -35.15 -76.25 25.23
C THR A 29 -36.20 -76.42 24.15
N MET A 30 -37.45 -76.68 24.55
CA MET A 30 -38.59 -76.72 23.65
C MET A 30 -39.11 -75.31 23.44
N ILE A 31 -39.15 -74.86 22.19
CA ILE A 31 -39.61 -73.52 21.78
C ILE A 31 -40.73 -73.64 20.74
N ASP A 32 -41.52 -72.59 20.60
CA ASP A 32 -42.50 -72.45 19.52
C ASP A 32 -41.76 -72.23 18.19
N GLU A 33 -41.97 -73.14 17.25
CA GLU A 33 -41.32 -73.13 15.94
C GLU A 33 -41.83 -71.98 15.06
N ASP A 34 -43.14 -71.68 15.12
CA ASP A 34 -43.76 -70.64 14.29
C ASP A 34 -43.30 -69.24 14.75
N GLU A 35 -43.24 -69.00 16.07
CA GLU A 35 -42.74 -67.72 16.60
C GLU A 35 -41.23 -67.54 16.36
N PHE A 36 -40.44 -68.63 16.43
CA PHE A 36 -39.02 -68.60 16.09
C PHE A 36 -38.79 -68.23 14.62
N LEU A 37 -39.51 -68.88 13.71
CA LEU A 37 -39.40 -68.65 12.27
C LEU A 37 -39.83 -67.23 11.89
N ASP A 38 -40.89 -66.69 12.50
CA ASP A 38 -41.32 -65.29 12.29
C ASP A 38 -40.20 -64.30 12.67
N ILE A 39 -39.55 -64.50 13.81
CA ILE A 39 -38.43 -63.64 14.23
C ILE A 39 -37.25 -63.75 13.26
N VAL A 40 -36.92 -64.96 12.81
CA VAL A 40 -35.83 -65.18 11.85
C VAL A 40 -36.14 -64.53 10.49
N ASP A 41 -37.37 -64.62 10.01
CA ASP A 41 -37.79 -63.98 8.75
C ASP A 41 -37.75 -62.45 8.86
N GLN A 42 -38.17 -61.89 9.99
CA GLN A 42 -38.04 -60.45 10.26
C GLN A 42 -36.56 -60.02 10.32
N MET A 43 -35.69 -60.80 10.96
CA MET A 43 -34.24 -60.54 10.99
C MET A 43 -33.63 -60.60 9.58
N ARG A 44 -34.08 -61.53 8.74
CA ARG A 44 -33.61 -61.68 7.36
C ARG A 44 -33.95 -60.47 6.48
N ILE A 45 -35.00 -59.73 6.82
CA ILE A 45 -35.40 -58.50 6.12
C ILE A 45 -34.69 -57.27 6.73
N ALA A 46 -34.65 -57.16 8.05
CA ALA A 46 -34.14 -55.97 8.75
C ALA A 46 -32.61 -55.86 8.68
N ILE A 47 -31.87 -56.97 8.91
CA ILE A 47 -30.41 -56.95 9.00
C ILE A 47 -29.73 -56.44 7.71
N PRO A 48 -30.10 -56.92 6.50
CA PRO A 48 -29.45 -56.45 5.27
C PRO A 48 -29.69 -54.96 4.99
N GLU A 49 -30.88 -54.45 5.28
CA GLU A 49 -31.23 -53.05 5.07
C GLU A 49 -30.47 -52.12 6.05
N GLU A 50 -30.37 -52.51 7.33
CA GLU A 50 -29.56 -51.76 8.30
C GLU A 50 -28.06 -51.76 7.95
N ILE A 51 -27.50 -52.88 7.51
CA ILE A 51 -26.11 -52.96 7.05
C ILE A 51 -25.89 -52.06 5.83
N LYS A 52 -26.84 -52.06 4.88
CA LYS A 52 -26.77 -51.21 3.67
C LYS A 52 -26.83 -49.73 4.04
N LEU A 53 -27.69 -49.36 4.99
CA LEU A 53 -27.77 -47.99 5.51
C LEU A 53 -26.47 -47.58 6.20
N ALA A 54 -25.91 -48.45 7.06
CA ALA A 54 -24.64 -48.19 7.74
C ALA A 54 -23.49 -47.98 6.75
N LYS A 55 -23.38 -48.84 5.73
CA LYS A 55 -22.39 -48.69 4.64
C LYS A 55 -22.55 -47.39 3.88
N LYS A 56 -23.80 -47.02 3.55
CA LYS A 56 -24.08 -45.75 2.88
C LYS A 56 -23.69 -44.55 3.74
N MET A 57 -24.03 -44.58 5.03
CA MET A 57 -23.67 -43.51 5.97
C MET A 57 -22.16 -43.37 6.13
N GLN A 58 -21.42 -44.49 6.11
CA GLN A 58 -19.96 -44.46 6.11
C GLN A 58 -19.41 -43.82 4.83
N GLN A 59 -19.91 -44.20 3.65
CA GLN A 59 -19.49 -43.61 2.38
C GLN A 59 -19.81 -42.11 2.30
N ASP A 60 -21.00 -41.71 2.75
CA ASP A 60 -21.41 -40.31 2.80
C ASP A 60 -20.50 -39.50 3.74
N ARG A 61 -20.13 -40.07 4.90
CA ARG A 61 -19.17 -39.46 5.82
C ARG A 61 -17.80 -39.27 5.18
N GLU A 62 -17.27 -40.30 4.53
CA GLU A 62 -15.96 -40.23 3.85
C GLU A 62 -15.97 -39.18 2.74
N ARG A 63 -17.06 -39.12 1.96
CA ARG A 63 -17.26 -38.10 0.92
C ARG A 63 -17.29 -36.69 1.51
N VAL A 64 -18.06 -36.46 2.57
CA VAL A 64 -18.16 -35.15 3.23
C VAL A 64 -16.81 -34.73 3.80
N LEU A 65 -16.06 -35.66 4.41
CA LEU A 65 -14.72 -35.39 4.91
C LEU A 65 -13.76 -34.99 3.78
N ALA A 66 -13.76 -35.72 2.67
CA ALA A 66 -12.92 -35.38 1.52
C ALA A 66 -13.26 -33.99 0.96
N GLN A 67 -14.54 -33.69 0.78
CA GLN A 67 -15.00 -32.37 0.32
C GLN A 67 -14.61 -31.25 1.29
N THR A 68 -14.74 -31.49 2.60
CA THR A 68 -14.37 -30.51 3.63
C THR A 68 -12.86 -30.26 3.62
N GLN A 69 -12.05 -31.29 3.43
CA GLN A 69 -10.59 -31.15 3.34
C GLN A 69 -10.17 -30.37 2.09
N GLU A 70 -10.78 -30.66 0.94
CA GLU A 70 -10.53 -29.92 -0.29
C GLU A 70 -10.90 -28.44 -0.15
N GLU A 71 -12.07 -28.16 0.44
CA GLU A 71 -12.52 -26.78 0.63
C GLU A 71 -11.68 -26.04 1.67
N ALA A 72 -11.27 -26.70 2.75
CA ALA A 72 -10.33 -26.13 3.72
C ALA A 72 -8.99 -25.78 3.06
N ALA A 73 -8.47 -26.66 2.19
CA ALA A 73 -7.26 -26.40 1.43
C ALA A 73 -7.43 -25.22 0.45
N ARG A 74 -8.58 -25.13 -0.22
CA ARG A 74 -8.93 -24.01 -1.11
C ARG A 74 -8.94 -22.69 -0.35
N ILE A 75 -9.66 -22.63 0.78
CA ILE A 75 -9.77 -21.44 1.63
C ILE A 75 -8.38 -21.02 2.12
N LEU A 76 -7.56 -21.97 2.57
CA LEU A 76 -6.21 -21.67 3.04
C LEU A 76 -5.32 -21.09 1.93
N ASN A 77 -5.42 -21.61 0.71
CA ASN A 77 -4.67 -21.09 -0.42
C ASN A 77 -5.12 -19.67 -0.80
N LEU A 78 -6.43 -19.42 -0.86
CA LEU A 78 -6.97 -18.08 -1.10
C LEU A 78 -6.51 -17.08 -0.03
N ALA A 79 -6.57 -17.46 1.25
CA ALA A 79 -6.11 -16.61 2.34
C ALA A 79 -4.61 -16.29 2.27
N LYS A 80 -3.78 -17.24 1.85
CA LYS A 80 -2.34 -17.03 1.62
C LYS A 80 -2.09 -16.08 0.45
N GLU A 81 -2.81 -16.25 -0.64
CA GLU A 81 -2.70 -15.38 -1.83
C GLU A 81 -3.12 -13.94 -1.51
N ASP A 82 -4.26 -13.77 -0.83
CA ASP A 82 -4.71 -12.45 -0.39
C ASP A 82 -3.74 -11.81 0.60
N SER A 83 -3.18 -12.57 1.55
CA SER A 83 -2.17 -12.06 2.47
C SER A 83 -0.92 -11.59 1.71
N ALA A 84 -0.43 -12.37 0.75
CA ALA A 84 0.71 -12.00 -0.07
C ALA A 84 0.44 -10.74 -0.90
N ARG A 85 -0.76 -10.63 -1.48
CA ARG A 85 -1.20 -9.44 -2.22
C ARG A 85 -1.24 -8.20 -1.33
N LEU A 86 -1.85 -8.28 -0.15
CA LEU A 86 -1.94 -7.17 0.80
C LEU A 86 -0.55 -6.70 1.28
N VAL A 87 0.36 -7.63 1.55
CA VAL A 87 1.75 -7.29 1.92
C VAL A 87 2.45 -6.59 0.76
N ASN A 88 2.27 -7.07 -0.47
CA ASN A 88 2.83 -6.44 -1.66
C ASN A 88 2.26 -5.02 -1.84
N GLU A 89 0.94 -4.85 -1.84
CA GLU A 89 0.28 -3.56 -1.92
C GLU A 89 0.78 -2.59 -0.84
N HIS A 90 0.88 -3.05 0.42
CA HIS A 90 1.42 -2.24 1.50
C HIS A 90 2.88 -1.84 1.28
N SER A 91 3.71 -2.77 0.78
CA SER A 91 5.11 -2.48 0.47
C SER A 91 5.26 -1.46 -0.67
N VAL A 92 4.41 -1.55 -1.70
CA VAL A 92 4.37 -0.61 -2.82
C VAL A 92 3.93 0.77 -2.34
N VAL A 93 2.88 0.84 -1.51
CA VAL A 93 2.40 2.10 -0.93
C VAL A 93 3.49 2.75 -0.07
N LYS A 94 4.17 1.98 0.78
CA LYS A 94 5.27 2.48 1.61
C LYS A 94 6.44 3.00 0.77
N ALA A 95 6.82 2.27 -0.28
CA ALA A 95 7.86 2.70 -1.21
C ALA A 95 7.46 3.98 -1.97
N ALA A 96 6.20 4.09 -2.39
CA ALA A 96 5.67 5.27 -3.04
C ALA A 96 5.67 6.49 -2.11
N GLN A 97 5.28 6.32 -0.85
CA GLN A 97 5.34 7.38 0.17
C GLN A 97 6.78 7.84 0.43
N GLN A 98 7.72 6.90 0.57
CA GLN A 98 9.13 7.23 0.74
C GLN A 98 9.68 8.03 -0.45
N ARG A 99 9.39 7.58 -1.68
CA ARG A 99 9.81 8.28 -2.89
C ARG A 99 9.17 9.65 -3.03
N ALA A 100 7.90 9.80 -2.63
CA ALA A 100 7.23 11.10 -2.61
C ALA A 100 7.93 12.09 -1.65
N LEU A 101 8.31 11.63 -0.45
CA LEU A 101 9.07 12.44 0.51
C LEU A 101 10.44 12.85 -0.04
N GLU A 102 11.15 11.93 -0.68
CA GLU A 102 12.44 12.21 -1.32
C GLU A 102 12.31 13.25 -2.43
N VAL A 103 11.31 13.11 -3.31
CA VAL A 103 11.02 14.09 -4.36
C VAL A 103 10.67 15.45 -3.78
N GLU A 104 9.85 15.51 -2.72
CA GLU A 104 9.50 16.76 -2.05
C GLU A 104 10.72 17.44 -1.43
N GLN A 105 11.59 16.67 -0.76
CA GLN A 105 12.83 17.19 -0.18
C GLN A 105 13.78 17.71 -1.25
N GLN A 106 13.96 16.96 -2.34
CA GLN A 106 14.78 17.37 -3.47
C GLN A 106 14.23 18.65 -4.11
N ALA A 107 12.92 18.72 -4.37
CA ALA A 107 12.29 19.90 -4.94
C ALA A 107 12.46 21.14 -4.03
N LYS A 108 12.33 20.98 -2.71
CA LYS A 108 12.58 22.07 -1.74
C LYS A 108 14.04 22.51 -1.75
N ALA A 109 14.98 21.57 -1.79
CA ALA A 109 16.41 21.88 -1.85
C ALA A 109 16.78 22.62 -3.14
N GLU A 110 16.30 22.14 -4.29
CA GLU A 110 16.50 22.78 -5.59
C GLU A 110 15.88 24.18 -5.63
N ALA A 111 14.64 24.34 -5.15
CA ALA A 111 13.99 25.64 -5.07
C ALA A 111 14.76 26.63 -4.18
N SER A 112 15.30 26.17 -3.05
CA SER A 112 16.15 26.98 -2.18
C SER A 112 17.46 27.38 -2.87
N ALA A 113 18.10 26.46 -3.59
CA ALA A 113 19.33 26.72 -4.33
C ALA A 113 19.10 27.73 -5.47
N ILE A 114 18.00 27.58 -6.21
CA ILE A 114 17.61 28.53 -7.28
C ILE A 114 17.39 29.92 -6.69
N ARG A 115 16.65 30.03 -5.58
CA ARG A 115 16.41 31.33 -4.91
C ARG A 115 17.73 31.98 -4.47
N ALA A 116 18.58 31.24 -3.78
CA ALA A 116 19.88 31.74 -3.34
C ALA A 116 20.76 32.18 -4.52
N GLY A 117 20.78 31.41 -5.61
CA GLY A 117 21.50 31.76 -6.83
C GLY A 117 20.94 33.02 -7.51
N ALA A 118 19.62 33.17 -7.55
CA ALA A 118 18.98 34.36 -8.09
C ALA A 118 19.28 35.62 -7.24
N ASP A 119 19.23 35.51 -5.92
CA ASP A 119 19.57 36.60 -5.00
C ASP A 119 21.04 37.01 -5.13
N GLN A 120 21.94 36.04 -5.23
CA GLN A 120 23.36 36.28 -5.46
C GLN A 120 23.60 36.97 -6.81
N TYR A 121 22.95 36.48 -7.88
CA TYR A 121 23.06 37.09 -9.21
C TYR A 121 22.52 38.53 -9.22
N ALA A 122 21.36 38.76 -8.62
CA ALA A 122 20.77 40.10 -8.52
C ALA A 122 21.72 41.06 -7.77
N THR A 123 22.31 40.60 -6.66
CA THR A 123 23.29 41.38 -5.90
C THR A 123 24.51 41.70 -6.75
N GLN A 124 25.08 40.72 -7.46
CA GLN A 124 26.25 40.92 -8.31
C GLN A 124 25.97 41.94 -9.43
N VAL A 125 24.82 41.83 -10.09
CA VAL A 125 24.41 42.79 -11.14
C VAL A 125 24.24 44.19 -10.56
N LEU A 126 23.58 44.33 -9.40
CA LEU A 126 23.42 45.63 -8.75
C LEU A 126 24.76 46.25 -8.34
N THR A 127 25.69 45.45 -7.82
CA THR A 127 27.05 45.91 -7.50
C THR A 127 27.82 46.35 -8.75
N GLU A 128 27.70 45.61 -9.86
CA GLU A 128 28.34 45.99 -11.12
C GLU A 128 27.77 47.31 -11.67
N ILE A 129 26.44 47.46 -11.64
CA ILE A 129 25.77 48.71 -12.04
C ILE A 129 26.24 49.87 -11.16
N GLN A 130 26.30 49.68 -9.84
CA GLN A 130 26.80 50.70 -8.92
C GLN A 130 28.23 51.14 -9.29
N GLY A 131 29.15 50.19 -9.51
CA GLY A 131 30.52 50.51 -9.91
C GLY A 131 30.60 51.27 -11.24
N ARG A 132 29.77 50.89 -12.23
CA ARG A 132 29.67 51.62 -13.51
C ARG A 132 29.16 53.04 -13.32
N LEU A 133 28.16 53.24 -12.47
CA LEU A 133 27.62 54.57 -12.15
C LEU A 133 28.65 55.45 -11.45
N GLU A 134 29.43 54.90 -10.51
CA GLU A 134 30.53 55.61 -9.83
C GLU A 134 31.63 56.03 -10.82
N GLN A 135 31.99 55.16 -11.78
CA GLN A 135 32.93 55.51 -12.84
C GLN A 135 32.41 56.63 -13.73
N ILE A 136 31.14 56.57 -14.15
CA ILE A 136 30.52 57.63 -14.96
C ILE A 136 30.49 58.94 -14.18
N ALA A 137 30.10 58.93 -12.91
CA ALA A 137 30.07 60.12 -12.06
C ALA A 137 31.46 60.76 -11.95
N THR A 138 32.51 59.95 -11.77
CA THR A 138 33.90 60.41 -11.70
C THR A 138 34.35 61.04 -13.03
N GLN A 139 34.00 60.44 -14.17
CA GLN A 139 34.29 61.00 -15.50
C GLN A 139 33.60 62.36 -15.70
N VAL A 140 32.33 62.47 -15.34
CA VAL A 140 31.57 63.73 -15.44
C VAL A 140 32.18 64.82 -14.56
N ALA A 141 32.56 64.51 -13.31
CA ALA A 141 33.24 65.45 -12.42
C ALA A 141 34.59 65.93 -12.99
N GLY A 142 35.36 65.02 -13.59
CA GLY A 142 36.61 65.35 -14.27
C GLY A 142 36.39 66.29 -15.47
N LEU A 143 35.38 66.00 -16.31
CA LEU A 143 35.00 66.87 -17.43
C LEU A 143 34.55 68.25 -16.96
N GLN A 144 33.76 68.35 -15.88
CA GLN A 144 33.36 69.65 -15.30
C GLN A 144 34.57 70.47 -14.85
N THR A 145 35.56 69.82 -14.24
CA THR A 145 36.81 70.49 -13.81
C THR A 145 37.63 70.97 -15.02
N GLN A 146 37.72 70.16 -16.08
CA GLN A 146 38.38 70.57 -17.33
C GLN A 146 37.68 71.78 -17.97
N VAL A 147 36.34 71.78 -18.02
CA VAL A 147 35.55 72.90 -18.53
C VAL A 147 35.78 74.14 -17.69
N TYR A 148 35.73 74.03 -16.35
CA TYR A 148 35.99 75.14 -15.44
C TYR A 148 37.37 75.76 -15.68
N ASN A 149 38.42 74.94 -15.70
CA ASN A 149 39.80 75.39 -15.95
C ASN A 149 39.94 76.04 -17.34
N GLY A 150 39.29 75.48 -18.36
CA GLY A 150 39.30 76.03 -19.72
C GLY A 150 38.60 77.39 -19.81
N VAL A 151 37.45 77.55 -19.15
CA VAL A 151 36.73 78.83 -19.08
C VAL A 151 37.57 79.88 -18.36
N SER A 152 38.20 79.53 -17.24
CA SER A 152 39.13 80.41 -16.52
C SER A 152 40.29 80.86 -17.41
N TYR A 153 40.94 79.93 -18.12
CA TYR A 153 42.05 80.26 -19.02
C TYR A 153 41.64 81.22 -20.16
N ILE A 154 40.48 81.00 -20.78
CA ILE A 154 39.96 81.88 -21.85
C ILE A 154 39.62 83.26 -21.30
N SER A 155 39.05 83.35 -20.10
CA SER A 155 38.74 84.64 -19.46
C SER A 155 40.01 85.43 -19.13
N GLU A 156 41.09 84.76 -18.72
CA GLU A 156 42.40 85.35 -18.46
C GLU A 156 43.04 85.90 -19.74
N GLN A 157 42.96 85.17 -20.86
CA GLN A 157 43.46 85.65 -22.16
C GLN A 157 42.66 86.83 -22.73
N ARG A 158 41.34 86.89 -22.50
CA ARG A 158 40.51 88.03 -22.92
C ARG A 158 40.79 89.30 -22.13
N GLY A 159 41.13 89.20 -20.84
CA GLY A 159 41.47 90.35 -20.00
C GLY A 159 42.77 91.07 -20.38
N VAL A 160 43.63 90.46 -21.21
CA VAL A 160 44.92 91.05 -21.65
C VAL A 160 44.78 91.85 -22.96
N VAL A 161 43.66 91.74 -23.69
CA VAL A 161 43.49 92.36 -25.02
C VAL A 161 42.83 93.75 -24.98
N GLU A 162 42.29 94.20 -23.84
CA GLU A 162 41.66 95.52 -23.67
C GLU A 162 42.48 96.52 -22.82
N ALA A 163 43.79 96.63 -23.06
CA ALA A 163 44.53 97.81 -22.63
C ALA A 163 44.48 98.89 -23.74
N PRO A 164 43.81 100.05 -23.54
CA PRO A 164 43.79 101.10 -24.55
C PRO A 164 45.20 101.67 -24.73
N SER A 165 45.69 101.65 -25.97
CA SER A 165 46.92 102.35 -26.36
C SER A 165 46.67 103.86 -26.32
N SER A 166 46.91 104.46 -25.16
CA SER A 166 47.07 105.91 -25.01
C SER A 166 48.40 106.32 -25.64
N ILE A 167 48.43 106.83 -26.87
CA ILE A 167 49.58 107.62 -27.36
C ILE A 167 49.11 108.86 -28.13
N ASP A 168 49.31 109.97 -27.42
CA ASP A 168 49.67 111.33 -27.80
C ASP A 168 48.78 112.22 -28.68
N GLN A 169 48.21 113.20 -27.98
CA GLN A 169 48.07 114.58 -28.43
C GLN A 169 49.45 115.20 -28.79
N ASN A 170 49.41 116.26 -29.62
CA ASN A 170 50.50 117.20 -29.95
C ASN A 170 51.41 116.71 -31.11
N VAL A 171 51.63 117.42 -32.21
CA VAL A 171 52.05 118.82 -32.51
C VAL A 171 51.79 118.96 -34.05
N SER A 172 51.28 120.02 -34.68
CA SER A 172 51.55 121.46 -34.65
C SER A 172 50.47 122.20 -35.43
#